data_AF-A0A543HYN6-F1
#
_entry.id   AF-A0A543HYN6-F1
#
_cell.length_a   1.000
_cell.length_b   1.000
_cell.length_c   1.000
_cell.angle_alpha   90.00
_cell.angle_beta   90.00
_cell.angle_gamma   90.00
#
_symmetry.space_group_name_H-M   'P 1'
#
loop_
_entity.id
_entity.type
_entity.pdbx_description
1 polymer ?
#
loop_
_entity_poly.entity_id
_entity_poly.type
_entity_poly.pdbx_seq_one_letter_code
_entity_poly.pdbx_strand_id
1 'polypeptide(L)'
;MKKFRVKKSPVKTLITFLFLSVVLLLVGVFAGYMSITDAVTYQSLDGKSESVTGTVTSTETDISHGRRGRTTTKYCPIYSYTTVDGERLSLTDDRDCQSSRSKVHEGATAPIVYDPNNPEVAFVNTQNTANKMTIAVVLSVSAFVGGLLLLVGSIIFFAVRGRGGSKTSAPAYQGGGYGQPGSQYGQQQQYGQAPQEQYGQTTPPYGQAQPQYGETPQYGQPQPQYGQTPPYGQPQQYGQSPQNAGLTPASNPMQPYPEQGQPYPPQPQPGSPAGDQNYPGQQYPGQPGQR
;
A
#
# COMPACT_ATOMS: atom_id res chain seq x y z
N MET A 1 -0.72 52.76 -5.91
CA MET A 1 -0.40 51.90 -4.74
C MET A 1 0.78 51.00 -5.08
N LYS A 2 1.94 51.15 -4.41
CA LYS A 2 3.13 50.29 -4.64
C LYS A 2 2.93 48.97 -3.90
N LYS A 3 2.87 47.85 -4.64
CA LYS A 3 2.83 46.49 -4.09
C LYS A 3 4.21 46.17 -3.50
N PHE A 4 4.36 46.20 -2.18
CA PHE A 4 5.56 45.69 -1.52
C PHE A 4 5.64 44.17 -1.73
N ARG A 5 6.54 43.71 -2.61
CA ARG A 5 6.87 42.29 -2.70
C ARG A 5 7.72 41.92 -1.49
N VAL A 6 7.12 41.21 -0.54
CA VAL A 6 7.84 40.60 0.58
C VAL A 6 8.86 39.61 0.00
N LYS A 7 10.16 39.90 0.17
CA LYS A 7 11.25 39.04 -0.28
C LYS A 7 11.31 37.83 0.66
N LYS A 8 10.77 36.68 0.24
CA LYS A 8 10.86 35.43 1.03
C LYS A 8 12.34 35.11 1.28
N SER A 9 12.69 34.82 2.53
CA SER A 9 14.06 34.46 2.86
C SER A 9 14.38 33.05 2.32
N PRO A 10 15.53 32.85 1.67
CA PRO A 10 15.90 31.55 1.11
C PRO A 10 16.06 30.47 2.20
N VAL A 11 16.38 30.89 3.43
CA VAL A 11 16.50 30.01 4.61
C VAL A 11 15.16 29.37 4.99
N LYS A 12 14.06 30.13 4.94
CA LYS A 12 12.73 29.57 5.24
C LYS A 12 12.35 28.49 4.24
N THR A 13 12.65 28.71 2.95
CA THR A 13 12.41 27.73 1.90
C THR A 13 13.21 26.44 2.09
N LEU A 14 14.49 26.53 2.51
CA LEU A 14 15.30 25.35 2.87
C LEU A 14 14.61 24.50 3.93
N ILE A 15 14.30 25.14 5.06
CA ILE A 15 13.77 24.45 6.24
C ILE A 15 12.47 23.75 5.88
N THR A 16 11.62 24.39 5.07
CA THR A 16 10.40 23.76 4.57
C THR A 16 10.68 22.53 3.70
N PHE A 17 11.66 22.57 2.78
CA PHE A 17 11.99 21.42 1.94
C PHE A 17 12.61 20.26 2.74
N LEU A 18 13.52 20.57 3.68
CA LEU A 18 14.15 19.56 4.53
C LEU A 18 13.09 18.90 5.43
N PHE A 19 12.23 19.70 6.06
CA PHE A 19 11.11 19.17 6.84
C PHE A 19 10.17 18.30 6.00
N LEU A 20 9.76 18.77 4.81
CA LEU A 20 8.90 18.00 3.91
C LEU A 20 9.54 16.67 3.49
N SER A 21 10.84 16.67 3.20
CA SER A 21 11.59 15.46 2.84
C SER A 21 11.63 14.46 4.00
N VAL A 22 11.91 14.91 5.23
CA VAL A 22 11.90 14.05 6.42
C VAL A 22 10.50 13.49 6.68
N VAL A 23 9.45 14.32 6.56
CA VAL A 23 8.07 13.85 6.71
C VAL A 23 7.71 12.80 5.66
N LEU A 24 8.10 12.99 4.39
CA LEU A 24 7.88 12.00 3.34
C LEU A 24 8.62 10.69 3.59
N LEU A 25 9.86 10.75 4.10
CA LEU A 25 10.62 9.56 4.48
C LEU A 25 9.94 8.80 5.64
N LEU A 26 9.48 9.52 6.67
CA LEU A 26 8.78 8.89 7.80
C LEU A 26 7.46 8.26 7.37
N VAL A 27 6.69 8.95 6.51
CA VAL A 27 5.45 8.39 5.91
C VAL A 27 5.77 7.16 5.07
N GLY A 28 6.84 7.20 4.26
CA GLY A 28 7.30 6.07 3.45
C GLY A 28 7.71 4.86 4.29
N VAL A 29 8.46 5.07 5.37
CA VAL A 29 8.87 4.00 6.31
C VAL A 29 7.67 3.41 7.04
N PHE A 30 6.76 4.25 7.55
CA PHE A 30 5.57 3.79 8.25
C PHE A 30 4.64 3.00 7.32
N ALA A 31 4.38 3.52 6.11
CA ALA A 31 3.60 2.80 5.10
C ALA A 31 4.29 1.51 4.67
N GLY A 32 5.62 1.53 4.52
CA GLY A 32 6.42 0.34 4.21
C GLY A 32 6.30 -0.73 5.30
N TYR A 33 6.39 -0.33 6.58
CA TYR A 33 6.25 -1.26 7.71
C TYR A 33 4.89 -1.96 7.71
N MET A 34 3.79 -1.20 7.55
CA MET A 34 2.44 -1.77 7.48
C MET A 34 2.27 -2.71 6.27
N SER A 35 2.84 -2.36 5.12
CA SER A 35 2.80 -3.23 3.93
C SER A 35 3.62 -4.52 4.12
N ILE A 36 4.74 -4.46 4.84
CA ILE A 36 5.59 -5.63 5.12
C ILE A 36 4.86 -6.60 6.05
N THR A 37 4.18 -6.12 7.09
CA THR A 37 3.46 -7.02 8.00
C THR A 37 2.39 -7.83 7.27
N ASP A 38 1.63 -7.19 6.37
CA ASP A 38 0.68 -7.89 5.50
C ASP A 38 1.40 -8.88 4.58
N ALA A 39 2.45 -8.44 3.89
CA ALA A 39 3.18 -9.28 2.94
C ALA A 39 3.86 -10.48 3.60
N VAL A 40 4.35 -10.35 4.83
CA VAL A 40 4.94 -11.46 5.59
C VAL A 40 3.89 -12.52 5.90
N THR A 41 2.66 -12.13 6.28
CA THR A 41 1.56 -13.08 6.46
C THR A 41 1.20 -13.80 5.16
N TYR A 42 1.24 -13.08 4.02
CA TYR A 42 1.06 -13.69 2.70
C TYR A 42 2.18 -14.67 2.35
N GLN A 43 3.43 -14.29 2.59
CA GLN A 43 4.59 -15.14 2.31
C GLN A 43 4.66 -16.36 3.23
N SER A 44 4.19 -16.26 4.49
CA SER A 44 4.12 -17.44 5.37
C SER A 44 3.14 -18.49 4.86
N LEU A 45 2.16 -18.08 4.05
CA LEU A 45 1.18 -18.96 3.43
C LEU A 45 1.67 -19.52 2.08
N ASP A 46 2.75 -18.99 1.50
CA ASP A 46 3.30 -19.49 0.25
C ASP A 46 3.96 -20.88 0.45
N GLY A 47 3.39 -21.89 -0.20
CA GLY A 47 3.84 -23.30 -0.10
C GLY A 47 3.43 -24.07 1.16
N LYS A 48 2.71 -23.44 2.11
CA LYS A 48 2.18 -24.10 3.31
C LYS A 48 0.68 -23.94 3.49
N SER A 49 0.03 -23.17 2.63
CA SER A 49 -1.40 -22.91 2.73
C SER A 49 -2.25 -23.97 2.06
N GLU A 50 -3.46 -24.11 2.58
CA GLU A 50 -4.55 -24.83 1.93
C GLU A 50 -5.56 -23.82 1.41
N SER A 51 -6.27 -24.18 0.34
CA SER A 51 -7.31 -23.34 -0.25
C SER A 51 -8.67 -24.01 -0.21
N VAL A 52 -9.65 -23.29 0.32
CA VAL A 52 -11.05 -23.74 0.43
C VAL A 52 -12.00 -22.67 -0.09
N THR A 53 -13.22 -23.06 -0.41
CA THR A 53 -14.25 -22.09 -0.83
C THR A 53 -15.00 -21.57 0.40
N GLY A 54 -14.89 -20.27 0.65
CA GLY A 54 -15.71 -19.57 1.65
C GLY A 54 -17.00 -19.03 1.04
N THR A 55 -18.03 -18.89 1.86
CA THR A 55 -19.32 -18.29 1.47
C THR A 55 -19.64 -17.11 2.38
N VAL A 56 -20.07 -15.98 1.82
CA VAL A 56 -20.52 -14.82 2.60
C VAL A 56 -21.79 -15.19 3.36
N THR A 57 -21.71 -15.26 4.69
CA THR A 57 -22.86 -15.61 5.55
C THR A 57 -23.48 -14.40 6.23
N SER A 58 -22.71 -13.33 6.41
CA SER A 58 -23.19 -12.11 7.06
C SER A 58 -22.33 -10.91 6.66
N THR A 59 -22.67 -9.73 7.19
CA THR A 59 -21.94 -8.49 6.97
C THR A 59 -21.63 -7.83 8.30
N GLU A 60 -20.38 -7.41 8.49
CA GLU A 60 -19.96 -6.56 9.58
C GLU A 60 -20.13 -5.09 9.18
N THR A 61 -20.63 -4.25 10.09
CA THR A 61 -20.82 -2.82 9.83
C THR A 61 -19.79 -2.02 10.60
N ASP A 62 -18.83 -1.44 9.89
CA ASP A 62 -17.84 -0.53 10.45
C ASP A 62 -18.29 0.92 10.29
N ILE A 63 -18.34 1.67 11.41
CA ILE A 63 -18.78 3.05 11.46
C ILE A 63 -17.60 3.92 11.89
N SER A 64 -17.05 4.67 10.93
CA SER A 64 -15.94 5.59 11.18
C SER A 64 -16.43 7.05 11.29
N HIS A 65 -15.94 7.76 12.30
CA HIS A 65 -16.29 9.15 12.57
C HIS A 65 -15.17 10.09 12.10
N GLY A 66 -15.46 10.92 11.10
CA GLY A 66 -14.52 11.91 10.57
C GLY A 66 -14.47 13.19 11.40
N ARG A 67 -13.37 13.96 11.27
CA ARG A 67 -13.09 15.20 12.03
C ARG A 67 -14.13 16.33 11.89
N ARG A 68 -15.08 16.24 10.95
CA ARG A 68 -16.15 17.22 10.73
C ARG A 68 -17.55 16.67 11.06
N GLY A 69 -17.62 15.64 11.92
CA GLY A 69 -18.87 14.94 12.21
C GLY A 69 -19.42 14.12 11.04
N ARG A 70 -18.61 13.92 9.98
CA ARG A 70 -19.00 13.05 8.86
C ARG A 70 -18.82 11.61 9.26
N THR A 71 -19.92 10.88 9.36
CA THR A 71 -19.90 9.44 9.56
C THR A 71 -19.75 8.73 8.21
N THR A 72 -18.85 7.75 8.15
CA THR A 72 -18.73 6.85 7.00
C THR A 72 -18.99 5.44 7.48
N THR A 73 -20.06 4.84 6.97
CA THR A 73 -20.42 3.45 7.21
C THR A 73 -19.86 2.59 6.09
N LYS A 74 -19.24 1.47 6.46
CA LYS A 74 -18.74 0.43 5.56
C LYS A 74 -19.36 -0.90 5.95
N TYR A 75 -19.58 -1.76 4.96
CA TYR A 75 -20.12 -3.10 5.13
C TYR A 75 -19.08 -4.10 4.63
N CYS A 76 -18.49 -4.87 5.53
CA CYS A 76 -17.44 -5.84 5.24
C CYS A 76 -18.07 -7.25 5.23
N PRO A 77 -17.87 -8.06 4.16
CA PRO A 77 -18.39 -9.42 4.13
C PRO A 77 -17.72 -10.29 5.20
N ILE A 78 -18.52 -11.12 5.87
CA ILE A 78 -18.03 -12.20 6.73
C ILE A 78 -18.20 -13.51 5.96
N TYR A 79 -17.09 -14.16 5.65
CA TYR A 79 -17.07 -15.45 5.00
C TYR A 79 -17.05 -16.57 6.03
N SER A 80 -17.89 -17.57 5.86
CA SER A 80 -17.79 -18.83 6.58
C SER A 80 -17.15 -19.89 5.66
N TYR A 81 -16.21 -20.65 6.21
CA TYR A 81 -15.54 -21.75 5.50
C TYR A 81 -15.30 -22.92 6.45
N THR A 82 -15.04 -24.09 5.86
CA THR A 82 -14.69 -25.31 6.58
C THR A 82 -13.27 -25.70 6.20
N THR A 83 -12.39 -25.91 7.18
CA THR A 83 -11.03 -26.40 6.97
C THR A 83 -11.04 -27.85 6.49
N VAL A 84 -9.91 -28.33 5.99
CA VAL A 84 -9.73 -29.75 5.61
C VAL A 84 -10.02 -30.73 6.75
N ASP A 85 -9.84 -30.30 8.00
CA ASP A 85 -10.12 -31.08 9.21
C ASP A 85 -11.60 -31.04 9.65
N GLY A 86 -12.45 -30.31 8.91
CA GLY A 86 -13.87 -30.17 9.18
C GLY A 86 -14.23 -29.05 10.17
N GLU A 87 -13.26 -28.25 10.63
CA GLU A 87 -13.51 -27.11 11.51
C GLU A 87 -14.16 -25.96 10.74
N ARG A 88 -15.25 -25.40 11.28
CA ARG A 88 -15.96 -24.28 10.66
C ARG A 88 -15.51 -22.96 11.28
N LEU A 89 -14.96 -22.08 10.45
CA LEU A 89 -14.44 -20.77 10.85
C LEU A 89 -15.17 -19.64 10.14
N SER A 90 -14.95 -18.41 10.62
CA SER A 90 -15.48 -17.18 10.03
C SER A 90 -14.36 -16.15 9.87
N LEU A 91 -14.33 -15.47 8.73
CA LEU A 91 -13.32 -14.48 8.36
C LEU A 91 -14.01 -13.20 7.86
N THR A 92 -13.76 -12.08 8.54
CA THR A 92 -14.16 -10.76 8.03
C THR A 92 -13.12 -10.29 7.00
N ASP A 93 -13.57 -9.91 5.79
CA ASP A 93 -12.70 -9.31 4.78
C ASP A 93 -12.75 -7.78 4.83
N ASP A 94 -11.89 -7.20 5.67
CA ASP A 94 -11.72 -5.75 5.82
C ASP A 94 -11.20 -5.07 4.54
N ARG A 95 -10.72 -5.86 3.57
CA ARG A 95 -10.18 -5.36 2.30
C ARG A 95 -11.25 -5.31 1.21
N ASP A 96 -12.41 -5.92 1.37
CA ASP A 96 -13.52 -5.81 0.40
C ASP A 96 -14.76 -5.09 0.95
N CYS A 97 -14.59 -4.25 1.97
CA CYS A 97 -15.69 -3.47 2.51
C CYS A 97 -16.31 -2.51 1.47
N GLN A 98 -17.64 -2.52 1.39
CA GLN A 98 -18.43 -1.70 0.48
C GLN A 98 -19.10 -0.53 1.22
N SER A 99 -19.38 0.56 0.50
CA SER A 99 -20.11 1.71 1.05
C SER A 99 -21.63 1.49 1.13
N SER A 100 -22.15 0.42 0.53
CA SER A 100 -23.57 0.05 0.57
C SER A 100 -23.71 -1.43 0.85
N ARG A 101 -24.61 -1.79 1.76
CA ARG A 101 -24.90 -3.19 2.11
C ARG A 101 -25.37 -4.00 0.90
N SER A 102 -26.09 -3.37 -0.04
CA SER A 102 -26.62 -4.03 -1.25
C SER A 102 -25.53 -4.52 -2.22
N LYS A 103 -24.28 -4.06 -2.06
CA LYS A 103 -23.12 -4.51 -2.85
C LYS A 103 -22.45 -5.74 -2.25
N VAL A 104 -22.82 -6.12 -1.03
CA VAL A 104 -22.35 -7.35 -0.40
C VAL A 104 -23.45 -8.38 -0.54
N HIS A 105 -23.17 -9.42 -1.32
CA HIS A 105 -24.15 -10.45 -1.64
C HIS A 105 -23.96 -11.65 -0.70
N GLU A 106 -24.90 -11.85 0.22
CA GLU A 106 -24.96 -13.09 1.02
C GLU A 106 -25.09 -14.30 0.08
N GLY A 107 -24.33 -15.36 0.35
CA GLY A 107 -24.21 -16.51 -0.53
C GLY A 107 -23.14 -16.40 -1.62
N ALA A 108 -22.51 -15.23 -1.82
CA ALA A 108 -21.36 -15.13 -2.71
C ALA A 108 -20.20 -15.99 -2.20
N THR A 109 -19.46 -16.61 -3.12
CA THR A 109 -18.33 -17.47 -2.78
C THR A 109 -17.00 -16.86 -3.22
N ALA A 110 -15.95 -17.14 -2.46
CA ALA A 110 -14.59 -16.73 -2.79
C ALA A 110 -13.57 -17.76 -2.30
N PRO A 111 -12.42 -17.90 -2.98
CA PRO A 111 -11.34 -18.75 -2.49
C PRO A 111 -10.73 -18.12 -1.23
N ILE A 112 -10.64 -18.90 -0.17
CA ILE A 112 -9.95 -18.57 1.07
C ILE A 112 -8.68 -19.39 1.14
N VAL A 113 -7.59 -18.75 1.51
CA VAL A 113 -6.29 -19.37 1.72
C VAL A 113 -5.96 -19.22 3.20
N TYR A 114 -5.60 -20.32 3.86
CA TYR A 114 -5.33 -20.34 5.30
C TYR A 114 -4.14 -21.24 5.65
N ASP A 115 -3.54 -21.03 6.83
CA ASP A 115 -2.48 -21.91 7.36
C ASP A 115 -3.11 -23.12 8.06
N PRO A 116 -2.87 -24.36 7.61
CA PRO A 116 -3.41 -25.57 8.25
C PRO A 116 -2.99 -25.72 9.72
N ASN A 117 -1.84 -25.17 10.12
CA ASN A 117 -1.36 -25.24 11.49
C ASN A 117 -1.92 -24.11 12.38
N ASN A 118 -2.49 -23.06 11.75
CA ASN A 118 -3.11 -21.94 12.44
C ASN A 118 -4.22 -21.34 11.57
N PRO A 119 -5.42 -21.95 11.56
CA PRO A 119 -6.44 -21.63 10.58
C PRO A 119 -7.14 -20.28 10.82
N GLU A 120 -6.83 -19.60 11.94
CA GLU A 120 -7.17 -18.19 12.18
C GLU A 120 -6.40 -17.24 11.24
N VAL A 121 -5.23 -17.66 10.74
CA VAL A 121 -4.45 -16.92 9.75
C VAL A 121 -4.97 -17.28 8.36
N ALA A 122 -6.03 -16.59 7.95
CA ALA A 122 -6.70 -16.77 6.68
C ALA A 122 -6.91 -15.45 5.94
N PHE A 123 -6.97 -15.51 4.61
CA PHE A 123 -7.33 -14.36 3.79
C PHE A 123 -8.18 -14.78 2.59
N VAL A 124 -8.99 -13.84 2.10
CA VAL A 124 -9.77 -14.04 0.87
C VAL A 124 -8.90 -13.68 -0.33
N ASN A 125 -8.68 -14.67 -1.21
CA ASN A 125 -7.85 -14.53 -2.40
C ASN A 125 -8.66 -13.94 -3.57
N THR A 126 -8.96 -12.64 -3.49
CA THR A 126 -9.64 -11.91 -4.57
C THR A 126 -8.67 -11.02 -5.35
N GLN A 127 -9.05 -10.68 -6.58
CA GLN A 127 -8.31 -9.70 -7.40
C GLN A 127 -8.24 -8.33 -6.70
N ASN A 128 -9.27 -7.94 -5.94
CA ASN A 128 -9.27 -6.70 -5.16
C ASN A 128 -8.17 -6.73 -4.09
N THR A 129 -8.03 -7.86 -3.40
CA THR A 129 -7.00 -8.07 -2.39
C THR A 129 -5.59 -7.98 -3.00
N ALA A 130 -5.39 -8.63 -4.14
CA ALA A 130 -4.12 -8.55 -4.88
C ALA A 130 -3.79 -7.10 -5.29
N ASN A 131 -4.75 -6.39 -5.89
CA ASN A 131 -4.55 -5.01 -6.36
C ASN A 131 -4.22 -4.05 -5.20
N LYS A 132 -4.86 -4.22 -4.03
CA LYS A 132 -4.60 -3.38 -2.85
C LYS A 132 -3.18 -3.56 -2.31
N MET A 133 -2.70 -4.81 -2.26
CA MET A 133 -1.31 -5.08 -1.86
C MET A 133 -0.31 -4.47 -2.82
N THR A 134 -0.53 -4.61 -4.14
CA THR A 134 0.37 -4.03 -5.14
C THR A 134 0.45 -2.51 -5.01
N ILE A 135 -0.69 -1.82 -4.84
CA ILE A 135 -0.71 -0.35 -4.69
C ILE A 135 0.03 0.08 -3.43
N ALA A 136 -0.16 -0.59 -2.29
CA ALA A 136 0.49 -0.24 -1.04
C ALA A 136 2.02 -0.34 -1.13
N VAL A 137 2.54 -1.39 -1.78
CA VAL A 137 3.97 -1.57 -2.03
C VAL A 137 4.51 -0.51 -3.00
N VAL A 138 3.80 -0.22 -4.09
CA VAL A 138 4.23 0.81 -5.05
C VAL A 138 4.26 2.20 -4.42
N LEU A 139 3.27 2.53 -3.59
CA LEU A 139 3.22 3.82 -2.88
C LEU A 139 4.33 3.97 -1.83
N SER A 140 4.65 2.92 -1.07
CA SER A 140 5.73 2.99 -0.07
C SER A 140 7.10 3.17 -0.73
N VAL A 141 7.38 2.40 -1.79
CA VAL A 141 8.64 2.50 -2.55
C VAL A 141 8.77 3.87 -3.22
N SER A 142 7.71 4.36 -3.86
CA SER A 142 7.75 5.68 -4.52
C SER A 142 7.90 6.84 -3.54
N ALA A 143 7.22 6.80 -2.38
CA ALA A 143 7.39 7.80 -1.33
C ALA A 143 8.82 7.81 -0.77
N PHE A 144 9.41 6.63 -0.56
CA PHE A 144 10.78 6.52 -0.07
C PHE A 144 11.80 7.06 -1.08
N VAL A 145 11.72 6.61 -2.34
CA VAL A 145 12.61 7.08 -3.42
C VAL A 145 12.43 8.58 -3.65
N GLY A 146 11.19 9.08 -3.69
CA GLY A 146 10.91 10.51 -3.84
C GLY A 146 11.43 11.34 -2.67
N GLY A 147 11.25 10.86 -1.43
CA GLY A 147 11.80 11.51 -0.23
C GLY A 147 13.31 11.61 -0.25
N LEU A 148 14.00 10.54 -0.69
CA LEU A 148 15.45 10.47 -0.81
C LEU A 148 15.99 11.38 -1.93
N LEU A 149 15.35 11.40 -3.10
CA LEU A 149 15.71 12.31 -4.19
C LEU A 149 15.54 13.78 -3.80
N LEU A 150 14.46 14.13 -3.10
CA LEU A 150 14.26 15.49 -2.57
C LEU A 150 15.33 15.85 -1.52
N LEU A 151 15.72 14.90 -0.67
CA LEU A 151 16.78 15.10 0.31
C LEU A 151 18.11 15.41 -0.39
N VAL A 152 18.55 14.55 -1.30
CA VAL A 152 19.80 14.72 -2.06
C VAL A 152 19.77 16.01 -2.89
N GLY A 153 18.67 16.26 -3.61
CA GLY A 153 18.50 17.48 -4.41
C GLY A 153 18.57 18.76 -3.58
N SER A 154 18.02 18.75 -2.35
CA SER A 154 18.08 19.90 -1.45
C SER A 154 19.52 20.19 -0.99
N ILE A 155 20.32 19.16 -0.72
CA ILE A 155 21.73 19.28 -0.33
C ILE A 155 22.55 19.85 -1.49
N ILE A 156 22.40 19.31 -2.71
CA ILE A 156 23.13 19.77 -3.90
C ILE A 156 22.79 21.23 -4.22
N PHE A 157 21.49 21.58 -4.22
CA PHE A 157 21.05 22.95 -4.48
C PHE A 157 21.69 23.96 -3.51
N PHE A 158 21.82 23.58 -2.24
CA PHE A 158 22.45 24.43 -1.23
C PHE A 158 23.97 24.49 -1.37
N ALA A 159 24.64 23.38 -1.68
CA ALA A 159 26.07 23.36 -1.94
C ALA A 159 26.46 24.26 -3.12
N VAL A 160 25.66 24.25 -4.19
CA VAL A 160 25.88 25.09 -5.38
C VAL A 160 25.56 26.56 -5.09
N ARG A 161 24.45 26.85 -4.41
CA ARG A 161 24.01 28.24 -4.16
C ARG A 161 24.80 28.94 -3.05
N GLY A 162 25.29 28.20 -2.06
CA GLY A 162 26.04 28.74 -0.92
C GLY A 162 27.40 29.33 -1.31
N ARG A 163 28.02 28.86 -2.39
CA ARG A 163 29.34 29.32 -2.84
C ARG A 163 29.35 30.71 -3.52
N GLY A 164 28.20 31.23 -3.96
CA GLY A 164 28.13 32.50 -4.69
C GLY A 164 27.98 33.77 -3.83
N GLY A 165 27.80 33.63 -2.52
CA GLY A 165 27.35 34.73 -1.64
C GLY A 165 28.42 35.37 -0.76
N SER A 166 29.55 34.70 -0.52
CA SER A 166 30.67 35.26 0.24
C SER A 166 31.52 36.14 -0.67
N LYS A 167 30.92 37.19 -1.23
CA LYS A 167 31.73 38.38 -1.54
C LYS A 167 32.12 38.94 -0.20
N THR A 168 33.31 38.55 0.24
CA THR A 168 34.11 39.24 1.24
C THR A 168 33.83 40.72 1.09
N SER A 169 33.00 41.25 1.99
CA SER A 169 32.98 42.67 2.25
C SER A 169 34.42 43.00 2.58
N ALA A 170 35.14 43.63 1.64
CA ALA A 170 36.44 44.20 1.94
C ALA A 170 36.26 44.98 3.25
N PRO A 171 37.15 44.80 4.25
CA PRO A 171 37.01 45.48 5.53
C PRO A 171 36.83 46.97 5.23
N ALA A 172 35.66 47.50 5.57
CA ALA A 172 35.44 48.93 5.52
C ALA A 172 36.41 49.52 6.54
N TYR A 173 37.56 50.00 6.05
CA TYR A 173 38.46 50.84 6.82
C TYR A 173 37.62 51.99 7.36
N GLN A 174 37.28 51.92 8.64
CA GLN A 174 36.62 52.99 9.35
C GLN A 174 37.68 54.07 9.53
N GLY A 175 37.66 55.04 8.61
CA GLY A 175 38.55 56.19 8.64
C GLY A 175 38.40 56.93 9.96
N GLY A 176 39.48 56.92 10.74
CA GLY A 176 39.69 57.79 11.88
C GLY A 176 41.11 58.33 11.82
N GLY A 177 41.23 59.65 11.69
CA GLY A 177 42.32 60.40 12.31
C GLY A 177 43.61 60.56 11.51
N TYR A 178 43.93 61.82 11.24
CA TYR A 178 45.10 62.39 10.59
C TYR A 178 46.46 61.92 11.16
N GLY A 179 47.39 61.61 10.25
CA GLY A 179 48.82 61.94 10.41
C GLY A 179 49.79 60.80 10.68
N GLN A 180 50.47 60.31 9.63
CA GLN A 180 51.93 60.04 9.66
C GLN A 180 52.46 59.66 8.25
N PRO A 181 53.47 60.36 7.70
CA PRO A 181 54.20 59.89 6.52
C PRO A 181 55.37 59.00 6.98
N GLY A 182 55.32 57.71 6.62
CA GLY A 182 56.38 56.75 6.92
C GLY A 182 56.41 55.64 5.89
N SER A 183 57.28 55.80 4.92
CA SER A 183 57.62 54.88 3.83
C SER A 183 58.02 53.49 4.34
N GLN A 184 57.60 52.41 3.68
CA GLN A 184 58.57 51.36 3.32
C GLN A 184 58.06 50.38 2.24
N TYR A 185 58.94 50.19 1.26
CA TYR A 185 58.85 49.28 0.14
C TYR A 185 58.83 47.80 0.54
N GLY A 186 58.13 46.99 -0.27
CA GLY A 186 58.50 45.62 -0.61
C GLY A 186 57.88 44.50 0.23
N GLN A 187 57.03 43.67 -0.39
CA GLN A 187 57.43 42.33 -0.84
C GLN A 187 56.23 41.59 -1.46
N GLN A 188 56.48 41.05 -2.65
CA GLN A 188 55.72 39.96 -3.25
C GLN A 188 55.81 38.72 -2.34
N GLN A 189 54.72 37.99 -2.10
CA GLN A 189 54.73 36.52 -2.10
C GLN A 189 53.35 35.96 -2.49
N GLN A 190 53.31 35.44 -3.70
CA GLN A 190 52.31 34.56 -4.26
C GLN A 190 52.69 33.12 -3.89
N TYR A 191 51.95 32.46 -3.00
CA TYR A 191 52.09 31.01 -2.74
C TYR A 191 50.80 30.39 -2.21
N GLY A 192 50.42 29.22 -2.74
CA GLY A 192 49.48 28.29 -2.11
C GLY A 192 48.25 27.88 -2.90
N GLN A 193 48.42 27.27 -4.08
CA GLN A 193 47.42 26.34 -4.64
C GLN A 193 47.31 25.13 -3.71
N ALA A 194 46.09 24.78 -3.27
CA ALA A 194 45.84 23.54 -2.57
C ALA A 194 45.79 22.35 -3.56
N PRO A 195 46.32 21.17 -3.24
CA PRO A 195 46.36 20.02 -4.15
C PRO A 195 44.96 19.49 -4.47
N GLN A 196 44.70 19.17 -5.74
CA GLN A 196 43.61 18.29 -6.13
C GLN A 196 43.92 16.87 -5.65
N GLU A 197 43.10 16.32 -4.75
CA GLU A 197 43.10 14.91 -4.44
C GLU A 197 42.54 14.13 -5.64
N GLN A 198 43.46 13.52 -6.39
CA GLN A 198 43.19 12.54 -7.44
C GLN A 198 42.90 11.19 -6.76
N TYR A 199 41.62 10.89 -6.52
CA TYR A 199 41.22 9.56 -6.08
C TYR A 199 41.41 8.56 -7.22
N GLY A 200 42.47 7.76 -7.11
CA GLY A 200 42.68 6.55 -7.90
C GLY A 200 41.60 5.53 -7.58
N GLN A 201 40.81 5.19 -8.59
CA GLN A 201 39.85 4.11 -8.56
C GLN A 201 40.59 2.81 -8.88
N THR A 202 41.00 2.07 -7.83
CA THR A 202 41.46 0.69 -7.97
C THR A 202 40.27 -0.25 -8.04
N THR A 203 40.12 -0.88 -9.20
CA THR A 203 39.17 -1.95 -9.48
C THR A 203 39.54 -3.22 -8.69
N PRO A 204 38.62 -3.87 -7.98
CA PRO A 204 38.80 -5.26 -7.57
C PRO A 204 38.56 -6.20 -8.77
N PRO A 205 39.37 -7.27 -8.96
CA PRO A 205 39.10 -8.28 -9.97
C PRO A 205 38.14 -9.31 -9.37
N TYR A 206 36.89 -9.31 -9.83
CA TYR A 206 36.00 -10.44 -9.59
C TYR A 206 35.29 -10.82 -10.88
N GLY A 207 35.66 -11.99 -11.38
CA GLY A 207 34.91 -12.67 -12.42
C GLY A 207 33.58 -13.13 -11.86
N GLN A 208 32.50 -12.60 -12.44
CA GLN A 208 31.22 -13.28 -12.55
C GLN A 208 30.67 -13.00 -13.94
N ALA A 209 30.22 -14.06 -14.60
CA ALA A 209 29.69 -14.03 -15.95
C ALA A 209 28.50 -13.08 -16.06
N GLN A 210 28.55 -12.13 -17.01
CA GLN A 210 27.39 -11.34 -17.42
C GLN A 210 26.44 -12.23 -18.25
N PRO A 211 25.12 -12.19 -18.00
CA PRO A 211 24.16 -12.66 -18.98
C PRO A 211 24.13 -11.69 -20.18
N GLN A 212 24.32 -12.27 -21.36
CA GLN A 212 24.28 -11.61 -22.66
C GLN A 212 22.85 -11.14 -22.97
N TYR A 213 22.56 -9.86 -22.72
CA TYR A 213 21.33 -9.23 -23.20
C TYR A 213 21.55 -8.72 -24.62
N GLY A 214 20.95 -9.44 -25.56
CA GLY A 214 20.96 -9.13 -26.98
C GLY A 214 19.97 -8.02 -27.37
N GLU A 215 20.38 -7.34 -28.45
CA GLU A 215 19.57 -6.76 -29.51
C GLU A 215 18.73 -5.50 -29.21
N THR A 216 19.30 -4.37 -29.63
CA THR A 216 18.58 -3.14 -29.97
C THR A 216 17.64 -3.38 -31.17
N PRO A 217 16.35 -3.02 -31.10
CA PRO A 217 15.45 -3.08 -32.25
C PRO A 217 15.85 -2.07 -33.33
N GLN A 218 15.99 -2.57 -34.55
CA GLN A 218 16.26 -1.80 -35.75
C GLN A 218 15.04 -0.93 -36.11
N TYR A 219 15.26 0.38 -36.21
CA TYR A 219 14.24 1.36 -36.59
C TYR A 219 13.76 1.08 -38.04
N GLY A 220 12.49 0.68 -38.22
CA GLY A 220 11.91 0.54 -39.58
C GLY A 220 10.75 -0.41 -39.78
N GLN A 221 10.28 -1.19 -38.79
CA GLN A 221 9.11 -2.06 -39.01
C GLN A 221 7.76 -1.35 -38.75
N PRO A 222 6.74 -1.60 -39.59
CA PRO A 222 5.41 -1.02 -39.43
C PRO A 222 4.74 -1.53 -38.14
N GLN A 223 4.08 -0.61 -37.42
CA GLN A 223 3.34 -0.88 -36.19
C GLN A 223 2.34 -2.03 -36.36
N PRO A 224 2.30 -3.02 -35.44
CA PRO A 224 1.22 -3.99 -35.42
C PRO A 224 -0.07 -3.31 -34.97
N GLN A 225 -1.11 -3.53 -35.77
CA GLN A 225 -2.46 -3.04 -35.60
C GLN A 225 -3.08 -3.64 -34.33
N TYR A 226 -3.28 -2.81 -33.31
CA TYR A 226 -3.98 -3.18 -32.08
C TYR A 226 -5.43 -3.56 -32.43
N GLY A 227 -5.81 -4.83 -32.24
CA GLY A 227 -7.19 -5.25 -32.47
C GLY A 227 -7.52 -6.74 -32.52
N GLN A 228 -6.58 -7.67 -32.35
CA GLN A 228 -6.92 -9.10 -32.35
C GLN A 228 -6.62 -9.75 -31.00
N THR A 229 -7.68 -10.02 -30.23
CA THR A 229 -7.68 -10.96 -29.11
C THR A 229 -7.35 -12.36 -29.63
N PRO A 230 -6.35 -13.06 -29.06
CA PRO A 230 -6.11 -14.47 -29.38
C PRO A 230 -7.35 -15.32 -29.10
N PRO A 231 -7.72 -16.27 -29.97
CA PRO A 231 -8.78 -17.22 -29.68
C PRO A 231 -8.36 -18.09 -28.48
N TYR A 232 -9.24 -18.15 -27.48
CA TYR A 232 -9.09 -18.95 -26.27
C TYR A 232 -8.66 -20.39 -26.61
N GLY A 233 -7.49 -20.78 -26.11
CA GLY A 233 -7.08 -22.18 -26.04
C GLY A 233 -8.05 -22.95 -25.13
N GLN A 234 -8.44 -24.13 -25.60
CA GLN A 234 -9.34 -25.05 -24.92
C GLN A 234 -8.91 -25.37 -23.47
N PRO A 235 -9.85 -25.57 -22.53
CA PRO A 235 -9.51 -26.08 -21.21
C PRO A 235 -8.95 -27.50 -21.33
N GLN A 236 -7.79 -27.75 -20.71
CA GLN A 236 -7.27 -29.11 -20.55
C GLN A 236 -8.23 -29.92 -19.68
N GLN A 237 -8.76 -31.00 -20.26
CA GLN A 237 -9.48 -32.05 -19.54
C GLN A 237 -8.52 -32.76 -18.58
N TYR A 238 -8.49 -32.32 -17.32
CA TYR A 238 -7.97 -33.12 -16.22
C TYR A 238 -9.06 -34.11 -15.79
N GLY A 239 -8.92 -35.35 -16.22
CA GLY A 239 -9.83 -36.43 -15.85
C GLY A 239 -9.33 -37.79 -16.32
N GLN A 240 -8.34 -38.36 -15.63
CA GLN A 240 -8.11 -39.81 -15.61
C GLN A 240 -7.68 -40.22 -14.20
N SER A 241 -8.66 -40.53 -13.36
CA SER A 241 -8.47 -41.36 -12.17
C SER A 241 -8.26 -42.83 -12.60
N PRO A 242 -7.33 -43.58 -11.98
CA PRO A 242 -7.09 -44.97 -12.35
C PRO A 242 -8.36 -45.82 -12.14
N GLN A 243 -8.72 -46.59 -13.17
CA GLN A 243 -9.72 -47.65 -13.09
C GLN A 243 -9.27 -48.69 -12.07
N ASN A 244 -9.86 -48.63 -10.87
CA ASN A 244 -9.73 -49.71 -9.90
C ASN A 244 -10.80 -50.75 -10.20
N ALA A 245 -10.34 -51.90 -10.67
CA ALA A 245 -11.15 -53.05 -10.97
C ALA A 245 -11.64 -53.71 -9.67
N GLY A 246 -12.92 -54.09 -9.66
CA GLY A 246 -13.45 -55.10 -8.76
C GLY A 246 -13.91 -54.59 -7.41
N LEU A 247 -15.23 -54.52 -7.24
CA LEU A 247 -16.01 -55.40 -6.35
C LEU A 247 -17.46 -54.90 -6.35
N THR A 248 -18.36 -55.73 -6.86
CA THR A 248 -19.81 -55.58 -6.74
C THR A 248 -20.24 -55.65 -5.28
N PRO A 249 -21.20 -54.80 -4.87
CA PRO A 249 -22.28 -55.32 -4.04
C PRO A 249 -23.67 -54.92 -4.57
N ALA A 250 -24.51 -55.95 -4.65
CA ALA A 250 -25.97 -55.99 -4.49
C ALA A 250 -26.78 -54.72 -4.86
N SER A 251 -27.55 -54.90 -5.93
CA SER A 251 -28.80 -54.20 -6.23
C SER A 251 -29.66 -53.99 -4.99
N ASN A 252 -29.82 -52.75 -4.55
CA ASN A 252 -30.84 -52.34 -3.60
C ASN A 252 -32.01 -51.75 -4.41
N PRO A 253 -33.21 -52.36 -4.40
CA PRO A 253 -34.33 -51.88 -5.18
C PRO A 253 -34.89 -50.56 -4.61
N MET A 254 -35.27 -49.69 -5.55
CA MET A 254 -36.03 -48.44 -5.37
C MET A 254 -37.01 -48.48 -4.20
N GLN A 255 -36.87 -47.52 -3.27
CA GLN A 255 -37.98 -47.09 -2.44
C GLN A 255 -38.75 -45.97 -3.16
N PRO A 256 -40.09 -46.08 -3.32
CA PRO A 256 -40.91 -45.01 -3.85
C PRO A 256 -41.05 -43.87 -2.82
N TYR A 257 -40.94 -42.64 -3.32
CA TYR A 257 -41.29 -41.41 -2.63
C TYR A 257 -42.74 -41.44 -2.13
N PRO A 258 -43.03 -41.13 -0.86
CA PRO A 258 -44.37 -40.71 -0.47
C PRO A 258 -44.54 -39.22 -0.84
N GLU A 259 -45.38 -39.04 -1.84
CA GLU A 259 -46.13 -37.82 -2.12
C GLU A 259 -47.06 -37.50 -0.92
N GLN A 260 -47.39 -36.21 -0.76
CA GLN A 260 -48.48 -35.62 0.05
C GLN A 260 -48.12 -34.97 1.41
N GLY A 261 -48.15 -33.63 1.38
CA GLY A 261 -49.01 -32.88 2.31
C GLY A 261 -48.42 -32.46 3.65
N GLN A 262 -47.48 -31.51 3.66
CA GLN A 262 -47.25 -30.65 4.82
C GLN A 262 -47.69 -29.23 4.47
N PRO A 263 -48.73 -28.66 5.11
CA PRO A 263 -49.13 -27.29 4.90
C PRO A 263 -48.04 -26.35 5.43
N TYR A 264 -47.65 -25.39 4.59
CA TYR A 264 -46.77 -24.30 4.96
C TYR A 264 -47.30 -23.58 6.21
N PRO A 265 -46.46 -23.21 7.18
CA PRO A 265 -46.86 -22.30 8.24
C PRO A 265 -47.30 -20.96 7.60
N PRO A 266 -48.36 -20.31 8.12
CA PRO A 266 -48.87 -19.08 7.55
C PRO A 266 -47.79 -18.00 7.54
N GLN A 267 -47.58 -17.39 6.37
CA GLN A 267 -46.78 -16.17 6.25
C GLN A 267 -47.34 -15.10 7.20
N PRO A 268 -46.49 -14.41 7.99
CA PRO A 268 -46.94 -13.26 8.75
C PRO A 268 -47.45 -12.18 7.79
N GLN A 269 -48.72 -11.81 7.96
CA GLN A 269 -49.33 -10.68 7.25
C GLN A 269 -48.56 -9.39 7.56
N PRO A 270 -48.33 -8.51 6.56
CA PRO A 270 -47.82 -7.17 6.81
C PRO A 270 -48.89 -6.36 7.56
N GLY A 271 -48.82 -6.39 8.89
CA GLY A 271 -49.62 -5.56 9.77
C GLY A 271 -49.09 -4.12 9.79
N SER A 272 -50.00 -3.19 9.54
CA SER A 272 -49.89 -1.73 9.60
C SER A 272 -49.12 -1.18 10.82
N PRO A 273 -48.57 0.05 10.71
CA PRO A 273 -47.77 0.68 11.75
C PRO A 273 -48.65 1.20 12.87
N ALA A 274 -48.51 0.65 14.07
CA ALA A 274 -49.06 1.23 15.28
C ALA A 274 -48.21 0.83 16.48
N GLY A 275 -47.56 1.81 17.10
CA GLY A 275 -46.93 1.62 18.40
C GLY A 275 -45.69 2.48 18.59
N ASP A 276 -45.91 3.76 18.88
CA ASP A 276 -44.97 4.58 19.64
C ASP A 276 -44.62 3.86 20.95
N GLN A 277 -43.56 3.05 20.94
CA GLN A 277 -42.92 2.59 22.16
C GLN A 277 -41.72 3.49 22.44
N ASN A 278 -42.06 4.49 23.24
CA ASN A 278 -41.19 5.33 24.03
C ASN A 278 -40.17 4.45 24.80
N TYR A 279 -38.96 4.31 24.28
CA TYR A 279 -37.85 3.71 25.01
C TYR A 279 -37.31 4.75 26.02
N PRO A 280 -37.41 4.52 27.34
CA PRO A 280 -36.75 5.38 28.32
C PRO A 280 -35.24 5.31 28.14
N GLY A 281 -34.61 6.48 28.09
CA GLY A 281 -33.22 6.68 27.72
C GLY A 281 -32.23 5.83 28.51
N GLN A 282 -31.41 5.09 27.77
CA GLN A 282 -30.11 4.66 28.26
C GLN A 282 -29.20 5.89 28.36
N GLN A 283 -29.01 6.35 29.60
CA GLN A 283 -27.98 7.31 29.95
C GLN A 283 -26.62 6.66 29.74
N TYR A 284 -25.88 7.11 28.72
CA TYR A 284 -24.46 6.82 28.61
C TYR A 284 -23.72 7.52 29.76
N PRO A 285 -22.94 6.81 30.59
CA PRO A 285 -22.12 7.44 31.61
C PRO A 285 -21.07 8.34 30.95
N GLY A 286 -20.98 9.56 31.48
CA GLY A 286 -20.22 10.67 30.91
C GLY A 286 -18.75 10.37 30.70
N GLN A 287 -18.22 10.88 29.58
CA GLN A 287 -16.80 11.07 29.39
C GLN A 287 -16.28 12.10 30.42
N PRO A 288 -15.20 11.79 31.16
CA PRO A 288 -14.55 12.79 32.00
C PRO A 288 -13.89 13.85 31.12
N GLY A 289 -14.29 15.11 31.36
CA GLY A 289 -13.73 16.28 30.69
C GLY A 289 -12.24 16.41 30.93
N GLN A 290 -11.48 16.58 29.85
CA GLN A 290 -10.11 17.09 29.91
C GLN A 290 -10.17 18.61 30.02
N ARG A 291 -9.59 19.13 31.10
CA ARG A 291 -9.15 20.52 31.23
C ARG A 291 -7.83 20.71 30.48
#